data_AF-A0A961JRI7-F1
#
_entry.id   AF-A0A961JRI7-F1
#
_cell.length_a   1.000
_cell.length_b   1.000
_cell.length_c   1.000
_cell.angle_alpha   90.00
_cell.angle_beta   90.00
_cell.angle_gamma   90.00
#
_symmetry.space_group_name_H-M   'P 1'
#
loop_
_entity.id
_entity.type
_entity.pdbx_description
1 polymer ?
#
loop_
_entity_poly.entity_id
_entity_poly.type
_entity_poly.pdbx_seq_one_letter_code
_entity_poly.pdbx_strand_id
1 'polypeptide(L)'
;MADDGSQTPPRFDGEEANALLPETARHLLTPEPRDGATCHPAPGVVLVCDLSGFSRMGAETVATSERGAEALQQVIDAVFARIGA
;
A
#
# COMPACT_ATOMS: atom_id res chain seq x y z
N MET A 1 -30.81 15.18 -1.75
CA MET A 1 -29.48 15.49 -1.17
C MET A 1 -28.51 14.55 -1.83
N ALA A 2 -27.54 15.06 -2.58
CA ALA A 2 -26.56 14.24 -3.29
C ALA A 2 -25.45 13.87 -2.30
N ASP A 3 -25.23 12.57 -2.15
CA ASP A 3 -24.09 11.99 -1.44
C ASP A 3 -22.83 12.23 -2.30
N ASP A 4 -21.81 12.91 -1.75
CA ASP A 4 -20.72 13.49 -2.55
C ASP A 4 -19.66 12.49 -3.01
N GLY A 5 -19.86 11.19 -2.76
CA GLY A 5 -18.96 10.11 -3.19
C GLY A 5 -17.55 10.22 -2.62
N SER A 6 -17.27 11.16 -1.70
CA SER A 6 -15.97 11.26 -1.05
C SER A 6 -15.87 10.18 0.03
N GLN A 7 -15.44 8.99 -0.39
CA GLN A 7 -14.88 8.04 0.56
C GLN A 7 -13.62 8.68 1.14
N THR A 8 -13.76 9.30 2.30
CA THR A 8 -12.60 9.65 3.12
C THR A 8 -11.86 8.35 3.38
N PRO A 9 -10.60 8.21 2.95
CA PRO A 9 -9.86 6.97 3.19
C PRO A 9 -9.89 6.68 4.69
N PRO A 10 -10.04 5.40 5.10
CA PRO A 10 -10.06 5.04 6.51
C PRO A 10 -8.83 5.66 7.17
N ARG A 11 -9.06 6.37 8.28
CA ARG A 11 -7.96 6.82 9.12
C ARG A 11 -7.38 5.56 9.75
N PHE A 12 -6.30 5.04 9.17
CA PHE A 12 -5.45 4.09 9.88
C PHE A 12 -5.01 4.79 11.16
N ASP A 13 -5.36 4.22 12.30
CA ASP A 13 -4.73 4.65 13.54
C ASP A 13 -3.23 4.34 13.47
N GLY A 14 -2.44 4.98 14.32
CA GLY A 14 -0.98 4.81 14.29
C GLY A 14 -0.52 3.36 14.52
N GLU A 15 -1.39 2.50 15.04
CA GLU A 15 -1.08 1.11 15.39
C GLU A 15 -1.34 0.16 14.22
N GLU A 16 -2.49 0.26 13.54
CA GLU A 16 -2.80 -0.48 12.32
C GLU A 16 -1.85 -0.11 11.17
N ALA A 17 -1.53 1.18 11.01
CA ALA A 17 -0.55 1.61 10.02
C ALA A 17 0.84 1.02 10.31
N ASN A 18 1.23 0.95 11.58
CA ASN A 18 2.50 0.37 11.99
C ASN A 18 2.56 -1.13 11.72
N ALA A 19 1.45 -1.87 11.78
CA ALA A 19 1.40 -3.29 11.46
C ALA A 19 1.80 -3.57 10.00
N LEU A 20 1.52 -2.64 9.08
CA LEU A 20 1.81 -2.76 7.64
C LEU A 20 3.26 -2.39 7.27
N LEU A 21 4.02 -1.79 8.19
CA LEU A 21 5.39 -1.37 7.90
C LEU A 21 6.37 -2.53 8.05
N PRO A 22 7.33 -2.72 7.12
CA PRO A 22 8.47 -3.58 7.38
C PRO A 22 9.35 -3.00 8.50
N GLU A 23 10.10 -3.86 9.19
CA GLU A 23 10.98 -3.47 10.32
C GLU A 23 11.91 -2.30 9.95
N THR A 24 12.52 -2.34 8.76
CA THR A 24 13.36 -1.26 8.24
C THR A 24 12.62 0.08 8.17
N ALA A 25 11.37 0.09 7.70
CA ALA A 25 10.58 1.31 7.62
C ALA A 25 10.21 1.84 9.00
N ARG A 26 9.90 0.96 9.97
CA ARG A 26 9.65 1.37 11.36
C ARG A 26 10.87 2.04 11.99
N HIS A 27 12.07 1.49 11.77
CA HIS A 27 13.31 2.09 12.26
C HIS A 27 13.59 3.47 11.62
N LEU A 28 13.31 3.63 10.32
CA LEU A 28 13.49 4.91 9.62
C LEU A 28 12.45 5.97 9.99
N LEU A 29 11.22 5.54 10.29
CA LEU A 29 10.11 6.44 10.62
C LEU A 29 10.01 6.76 12.11
N THR A 30 10.83 6.14 12.96
CA THR A 30 10.90 6.48 14.39
C THR A 30 11.45 7.90 14.53
N PRO A 31 10.67 8.85 15.06
CA PRO A 31 11.10 10.23 15.17
C PRO A 31 12.18 10.35 16.26
N GLU A 32 13.43 10.36 15.83
CA GLU A 32 14.55 10.72 16.68
C GLU A 32 14.74 12.25 16.64
N PRO A 33 15.07 12.90 17.77
CA PRO A 33 15.46 14.30 17.76
C PRO A 33 16.81 14.43 17.05
N ARG A 34 16.80 14.66 15.74
CA ARG A 34 18.02 14.75 14.93
C ARG A 34 17.96 15.97 14.01
N ASP A 35 18.98 16.81 14.12
CA ASP A 35 19.24 17.91 13.20
C ASP A 35 19.71 17.34 11.85
N GLY A 36 18.76 17.00 10.97
CA GLY A 36 19.03 16.71 9.55
C GLY A 36 18.67 15.31 9.06
N ALA A 37 18.95 15.05 7.78
CA ALA A 37 18.68 13.77 7.12
C ALA A 37 19.61 12.67 7.64
N THR A 38 19.08 11.47 7.85
CA THR A 38 19.84 10.30 8.29
C THR A 38 19.88 9.23 7.20
N CYS A 39 20.96 8.46 7.15
CA CYS A 39 21.14 7.34 6.24
C CYS A 39 21.56 6.13 7.07
N HIS A 40 20.85 5.01 6.91
CA HIS A 40 21.16 3.75 7.57
C HIS A 40 21.59 2.73 6.51
N PRO A 41 22.83 2.21 6.57
CA PRO A 41 23.25 1.16 5.66
C PRO A 41 22.42 -0.11 5.95
N ALA A 42 21.68 -0.58 4.94
CA ALA A 42 20.87 -1.78 5.01
C ALA A 42 21.40 -2.81 3.99
N PRO A 43 22.37 -3.67 4.36
CA PRO A 43 22.84 -4.71 3.47
C PRO A 43 21.72 -5.71 3.19
N GLY A 44 21.45 -5.99 1.91
CA GLY A 44 20.37 -6.88 1.51
C GLY A 44 20.21 -6.99 0.00
N VAL A 45 19.18 -7.72 -0.43
CA VAL A 45 18.78 -7.84 -1.84
C VAL A 45 17.53 -7.01 -2.05
N VAL A 46 17.51 -6.23 -3.13
CA VAL A 46 16.32 -5.48 -3.55
C VAL A 46 15.55 -6.31 -4.57
N LEU A 47 14.32 -6.67 -4.23
CA LEU A 47 13.37 -7.23 -5.19
C LEU A 47 12.58 -6.08 -5.82
N VAL A 48 12.70 -5.94 -7.14
CA VAL A 48 11.90 -4.98 -7.91
C VAL A 48 10.77 -5.73 -8.60
N CYS A 49 9.53 -5.40 -8.24
CA CYS A 49 8.33 -5.94 -8.86
C CYS A 49 7.64 -4.85 -9.68
N ASP A 50 7.44 -5.09 -10.97
CA ASP A 50 6.61 -4.21 -11.80
C ASP A 50 5.13 -4.53 -11.57
N LEU A 51 4.41 -3.57 -10.99
CA LEU A 51 2.98 -3.67 -10.70
C LEU A 51 2.11 -2.80 -11.64
N SER A 52 2.71 -2.21 -12.68
CA SER A 52 2.01 -1.26 -13.58
C SER A 52 0.79 -1.86 -14.27
N GLY A 53 0.81 -3.18 -14.53
CA GLY A 53 -0.34 -3.91 -15.09
C GLY A 53 -1.56 -3.85 -14.17
N PHE A 54 -1.38 -3.98 -12.86
CA PHE A 54 -2.47 -3.84 -11.89
C PHE A 54 -3.02 -2.42 -11.82
N SER A 55 -2.16 -1.40 -11.92
CA SER A 55 -2.61 -0.01 -11.92
C SER A 55 -3.50 0.30 -13.12
N ARG A 56 -3.14 -0.20 -14.32
CA ARG A 56 -3.95 -0.01 -15.53
C ARG A 56 -5.28 -0.75 -15.44
N MET A 57 -5.25 -2.04 -15.07
CA MET A 57 -6.46 -2.84 -14.86
C MET A 57 -7.36 -2.21 -13.80
N GLY A 58 -6.77 -1.73 -12.70
CA GLY A 58 -7.49 -1.11 -11.60
C GLY A 58 -8.22 0.16 -12.02
N ALA A 59 -7.57 1.04 -12.78
CA ALA A 59 -8.21 2.24 -13.31
C ALA A 59 -9.43 1.91 -14.19
N GLU A 60 -9.31 0.93 -15.09
CA GLU A 60 -10.42 0.49 -15.94
C GLU A 60 -11.55 -0.18 -15.14
N THR A 61 -11.20 -1.08 -14.22
CA THR A 61 -12.16 -1.86 -13.42
C THR A 61 -12.97 -0.96 -12.47
N VAL A 62 -12.31 0.01 -11.84
CA VAL A 62 -12.97 1.00 -10.98
C VAL A 62 -13.84 1.95 -11.79
N ALA A 63 -13.41 2.36 -12.98
CA ALA A 63 -14.19 3.27 -13.82
C ALA A 63 -15.46 2.62 -14.41
N THR A 64 -15.49 1.30 -14.53
CA THR A 64 -16.57 0.56 -15.24
C THR A 64 -17.51 -0.20 -14.31
N SER A 65 -17.25 -0.23 -13.01
CA SER A 65 -18.03 -1.03 -12.05
C SER A 65 -18.19 -0.33 -10.71
N GLU A 66 -19.42 -0.30 -10.18
CA GLU A 66 -19.72 0.17 -8.82
C GLU A 66 -18.99 -0.63 -7.75
N ARG A 67 -18.60 -1.88 -8.05
CA ARG A 67 -17.83 -2.77 -7.18
C ARG A 67 -16.42 -3.02 -7.70
N GLY A 68 -15.90 -2.08 -8.50
CA GLY A 68 -14.62 -2.24 -9.18
C GLY A 68 -13.43 -2.32 -8.23
N ALA A 69 -13.51 -1.63 -7.08
CA ALA A 69 -12.48 -1.68 -6.05
C ALA A 69 -12.40 -3.07 -5.39
N GLU A 70 -13.53 -3.67 -5.03
CA GLU A 70 -13.58 -5.00 -4.43
C GLU A 70 -13.15 -6.08 -5.43
N ALA A 71 -13.53 -5.95 -6.70
CA ALA A 71 -13.08 -6.85 -7.75
C ALA A 71 -11.57 -6.78 -7.96
N LEU A 72 -11.00 -5.56 -7.99
CA LEU A 72 -9.55 -5.36 -8.09
C LEU A 72 -8.81 -5.97 -6.88
N GLN A 73 -9.33 -5.75 -5.67
CA GLN A 73 -8.76 -6.32 -4.45
C GLN A 73 -8.68 -7.85 -4.54
N GLN A 74 -9.76 -8.52 -4.94
CA GLN A 74 -9.79 -9.98 -5.07
C GLN A 74 -8.76 -10.51 -6.09
N VAL A 75 -8.57 -9.80 -7.20
CA VAL A 75 -7.57 -10.17 -8.22
C VAL A 75 -6.14 -10.02 -7.68
N ILE A 76 -5.85 -8.91 -7.00
CA ILE A 76 -4.55 -8.69 -6.36
C ILE A 76 -4.28 -9.79 -5.33
N ASP A 77 -5.22 -10.03 -4.42
CA ASP A 77 -5.08 -11.04 -3.37
C ASP A 77 -4.85 -12.45 -3.95
N ALA A 78 -5.59 -12.82 -5.01
CA ALA A 78 -5.41 -14.12 -5.66
C ALA A 78 -4.02 -14.29 -6.28
N VAL A 79 -3.45 -13.23 -6.85
CA VAL A 79 -2.09 -13.28 -7.43
C VAL A 79 -1.04 -13.37 -6.33
N PHE A 80 -1.14 -12.55 -5.28
CA PHE A 80 -0.13 -12.52 -4.21
C PHE A 80 -0.23 -13.71 -3.25
N ALA A 81 -1.42 -14.29 -3.03
CA ALA A 81 -1.58 -15.53 -2.27
C ALA A 81 -0.80 -16.70 -2.89
N ARG A 82 -0.62 -16.70 -4.22
CA ARG A 82 0.13 -17.73 -4.94
C ARG A 82 1.65 -17.52 -4.88
N ILE A 83 2.12 -16.34 -4.52
CA ILE A 83 3.53 -15.99 -4.38
C ILE A 83 4.03 -16.28 -2.95
N GLY A 84 3.14 -16.31 -1.97
CA GLY A 84 3.46 -16.54 -0.56
C GLY A 84 3.49 -18.00 -0.09
N ALA A 85 3.47 -18.99 -0.99
CA ALA A 85 3.51 -20.43 -0.70
C ALA A 85 4.86 -21.07 -1.04
#